data_AF-I9KAW3-F1
#
_entry.id   AF-I9KAW3-F1
#
_cell.length_a   1.000
_cell.length_b   1.000
_cell.length_c   1.000
_cell.angle_alpha   90.00
_cell.angle_beta   90.00
_cell.angle_gamma   90.00
#
_symmetry.space_group_name_H-M   'P 1'
#
loop_
_entity.id
_entity.type
_entity.pdbx_description
1 polymer ?
#
loop_
_entity_poly.entity_id
_entity_poly.type
_entity_poly.pdbx_seq_one_letter_code
_entity_poly.pdbx_strand_id
1 'polypeptide(L)'
;MSRYSVDLKKGTLLISWPTGFGETTRTIASAPGGAQGRDLLHLAETLTFLSATLWRRYTQPTEEDVDSRSGAEGRRDEDETATIVLGAMERPNLPSGGMIVQSYVFLEEAAHRVGRALYKIGSAKFTQYIVADVRAEFESITQAEHGDLSGRAKQAVALTRSHASPEQIAAAEAILRDNPYGDDRLFTEVDPTAAAVAAARWLHAAATVTAKVWGGEPYLVVMEADNIEAIADVTPTLVLRRIAHGEKPEEVVLDLIAGALELASGIVPDPTTIANAAQDHANDFARLYGFEPTENGSNEDHGPVTRYLTPLDPKRPALDLLEDLISGIYGCWLLFREYTIDYDSIPEDEPTEEWNEATDKALRKKFIQRVRRSAAKDPVESLSATELGQKLAGRDDFSAVMSGISSTPAGLSAVEAAVIQRRREIVARLHTMVMSYKTTESALQREIGRHHWLFGGQYIGIAELRSMVPLDQYDIPLICADGSLHIVELKQPSAKIIKKYRNHYIATSEVHEAVSQCENYLRSLDEWATSLRTHYRDEKELDYDLRRVRATVVIGHPRLASEIAKKEKVDQTLRTYNSHLSRIQVVTYLDLLDAAERALKFEAETPK
;
A
#
# COMPACT_ATOMS: atom_id res chain seq x y z
N MET A 1 -14.04 0.77 -22.92
CA MET A 1 -15.21 1.60 -22.59
C MET A 1 -16.15 1.71 -23.80
N SER A 2 -17.39 2.14 -23.59
CA SER A 2 -18.41 2.25 -24.64
C SER A 2 -18.03 3.24 -25.73
N ARG A 3 -18.26 2.83 -26.98
CA ARG A 3 -18.10 3.66 -28.18
C ARG A 3 -19.44 3.86 -28.86
N TYR A 4 -19.78 5.09 -29.16
CA TYR A 4 -21.02 5.43 -29.84
C TYR A 4 -20.71 5.66 -31.32
N SER A 5 -21.59 5.14 -32.19
CA SER A 5 -21.45 5.24 -33.64
C SER A 5 -22.81 5.44 -34.30
N VAL A 6 -22.81 5.82 -35.58
CA VAL A 6 -24.04 6.13 -36.32
C VAL A 6 -24.08 5.28 -37.59
N ASP A 7 -25.16 4.53 -37.77
CA ASP A 7 -25.53 4.03 -39.10
C ASP A 7 -26.15 5.19 -39.88
N LEU A 8 -25.32 5.86 -40.70
CA LEU A 8 -25.74 7.02 -41.48
C LEU A 8 -26.85 6.71 -42.49
N LYS A 9 -26.97 5.46 -42.96
CA LYS A 9 -28.03 5.06 -43.90
C LYS A 9 -29.37 4.97 -43.20
N LYS A 10 -29.39 4.44 -41.98
CA LYS A 10 -30.61 4.28 -41.17
C LYS A 10 -30.90 5.46 -40.26
N GLY A 11 -29.93 6.36 -40.06
CA GLY A 11 -30.02 7.44 -39.09
C GLY A 11 -30.15 6.90 -37.65
N THR A 12 -29.52 5.77 -37.33
CA THR A 12 -29.62 5.14 -36.01
C THR A 12 -28.33 5.30 -35.22
N LEU A 13 -28.46 5.70 -33.96
CA LEU A 13 -27.36 5.72 -33.01
C LEU A 13 -27.17 4.32 -32.44
N LEU A 14 -25.93 3.85 -32.51
CA LEU A 14 -25.47 2.56 -32.01
C LEU A 14 -24.47 2.79 -30.89
N ILE A 15 -24.33 1.79 -30.05
CA ILE A 15 -23.29 1.71 -29.05
C ILE A 15 -22.62 0.34 -29.12
N SER A 16 -21.29 0.33 -29.06
CA SER A 16 -20.49 -0.88 -28.94
C SER A 16 -19.60 -0.83 -27.72
N TRP A 17 -19.27 -2.00 -27.18
CA TRP A 17 -18.38 -2.08 -26.03
C TRP A 17 -17.64 -3.42 -25.95
N PRO A 18 -16.41 -3.43 -25.42
CA PRO A 18 -15.60 -4.64 -25.34
C PRO A 18 -16.15 -5.65 -24.33
N THR A 19 -15.89 -6.93 -24.58
CA THR A 19 -16.35 -8.03 -23.73
C THR A 19 -15.23 -8.99 -23.30
N GLY A 20 -13.98 -8.57 -23.45
CA GLY A 20 -12.78 -9.41 -23.37
C GLY A 20 -12.44 -10.04 -24.72
N PHE A 21 -13.45 -10.59 -25.41
CA PHE A 21 -13.32 -11.07 -26.79
C PHE A 21 -14.18 -10.26 -27.73
N GLY A 22 -13.55 -9.34 -28.45
CA GLY A 22 -14.24 -8.44 -29.38
C GLY A 22 -15.23 -7.50 -28.69
N GLU A 23 -16.13 -6.93 -29.49
CA GLU A 23 -17.14 -5.96 -29.03
C GLU A 23 -18.56 -6.49 -29.27
N THR A 24 -19.46 -6.21 -28.32
CA THR A 24 -20.91 -6.32 -28.56
C THR A 24 -21.46 -4.97 -29.03
N THR A 25 -22.61 -4.96 -29.71
CA THR A 25 -23.23 -3.74 -30.24
C THR A 25 -24.74 -3.75 -29.99
N ARG A 26 -25.31 -2.59 -29.65
CA ARG A 26 -26.74 -2.38 -29.46
C ARG A 26 -27.21 -1.10 -30.15
N THR A 27 -28.42 -1.12 -30.69
CA THR A 27 -29.10 0.09 -31.15
C THR A 27 -29.72 0.85 -29.98
N ILE A 28 -29.41 2.14 -29.86
CA ILE A 28 -29.99 3.01 -28.83
C ILE A 28 -31.32 3.58 -29.31
N ALA A 29 -31.28 4.33 -30.42
CA ALA A 29 -32.44 5.03 -30.94
C ALA A 29 -32.27 5.42 -32.42
N SER A 30 -33.39 5.52 -33.13
CA SER A 30 -33.47 6.18 -34.44
C SER A 30 -33.58 7.69 -34.26
N ALA A 31 -32.79 8.44 -35.02
CA ALA A 31 -32.83 9.89 -35.04
C ALA A 31 -34.18 10.40 -35.58
N PRO A 32 -34.63 11.59 -35.15
CA PRO A 32 -35.83 12.21 -35.70
C PRO A 32 -35.65 12.53 -37.20
N GLY A 33 -36.75 12.54 -37.94
CA GLY A 33 -36.74 12.92 -39.35
C GLY A 33 -36.19 14.34 -39.53
N GLY A 34 -35.15 14.48 -40.35
CA GLY A 34 -34.48 15.77 -40.61
C GLY A 34 -33.20 16.01 -39.80
N ALA A 35 -32.81 15.11 -38.89
CA ALA A 35 -31.51 15.18 -38.24
C ALA A 35 -30.37 15.08 -39.26
N GLN A 36 -29.40 16.01 -39.20
CA GLN A 36 -28.25 15.97 -40.10
C GLN A 36 -27.25 14.91 -39.64
N GLY A 37 -26.67 14.16 -40.59
CA GLY A 37 -25.67 13.13 -40.27
C GLY A 37 -24.47 13.67 -39.49
N ARG A 38 -24.05 14.91 -39.76
CA ARG A 38 -22.98 15.59 -39.02
C ARG A 38 -23.33 15.79 -37.54
N ASP A 39 -24.58 16.13 -37.24
CA ASP A 39 -25.02 16.36 -35.86
C ASP A 39 -25.10 15.05 -35.07
N LEU A 40 -25.48 13.96 -35.73
CA LEU A 40 -25.45 12.62 -35.15
C LEU A 40 -24.03 12.12 -34.89
N LEU A 41 -23.09 12.37 -35.81
CA LEU A 41 -21.68 12.01 -35.62
C LEU A 41 -21.05 12.79 -34.46
N HIS A 42 -21.37 14.09 -34.32
CA HIS A 42 -20.90 14.88 -33.18
C HIS A 42 -21.53 14.43 -31.85
N LEU A 43 -22.81 14.02 -31.85
CA LEU A 43 -23.41 13.39 -30.68
C LEU A 43 -22.69 12.09 -30.31
N ALA A 44 -22.38 11.23 -31.28
CA ALA A 44 -21.65 9.98 -31.04
C ALA A 44 -20.23 10.23 -30.48
N GLU A 45 -19.51 11.21 -31.01
CA GLU A 45 -18.21 11.66 -30.48
C GLU A 45 -18.33 12.10 -29.02
N THR A 46 -19.25 13.01 -28.71
CA THR A 46 -19.43 13.56 -27.36
C THR A 46 -19.89 12.51 -26.34
N LEU A 47 -20.74 11.57 -26.75
CA LEU A 47 -21.15 10.42 -25.91
C LEU A 47 -19.99 9.46 -25.66
N THR A 48 -19.15 9.19 -26.66
CA THR A 48 -17.95 8.36 -26.49
C THR A 48 -16.98 9.00 -25.49
N PHE A 49 -16.81 10.32 -25.58
CA PHE A 49 -15.98 11.08 -24.64
C PHE A 49 -16.57 11.10 -23.21
N LEU A 50 -17.89 11.22 -23.07
CA LEU A 50 -18.56 11.13 -21.76
C LEU A 50 -18.37 9.74 -21.15
N SER A 51 -18.59 8.67 -21.91
CA SER A 51 -18.32 7.28 -21.52
C SER A 51 -16.88 7.11 -21.02
N ALA A 52 -15.89 7.65 -21.74
CA ALA A 52 -14.49 7.61 -21.33
C ALA A 52 -14.25 8.27 -19.97
N THR A 53 -14.89 9.42 -19.76
CA THR A 53 -14.75 10.20 -18.53
C THR A 53 -15.40 9.49 -17.34
N LEU A 54 -16.53 8.82 -17.57
CA LEU A 54 -17.22 8.01 -16.57
C LEU A 54 -16.37 6.81 -16.16
N TRP A 55 -15.92 6.00 -17.12
CA TRP A 55 -15.11 4.82 -16.85
C TRP A 55 -13.72 5.15 -16.26
N ARG A 56 -13.22 6.39 -16.42
CA ARG A 56 -11.99 6.81 -15.74
C ARG A 56 -12.13 6.72 -14.21
N ARG A 57 -13.33 6.97 -13.66
CA ARG A 57 -13.59 6.81 -12.21
C ARG A 57 -13.46 5.37 -11.75
N TYR A 58 -13.86 4.42 -12.59
CA TYR A 58 -13.66 2.99 -12.33
C TYR A 58 -12.17 2.62 -12.33
N THR A 59 -11.42 3.10 -13.34
CA THR A 59 -10.01 2.74 -13.52
C THR A 59 -9.06 3.44 -12.55
N GLN A 60 -9.43 4.61 -12.04
CA GLN A 60 -8.64 5.44 -11.14
C GLN A 60 -9.49 5.84 -9.92
N PRO A 61 -9.84 4.89 -9.04
CA PRO A 61 -10.53 5.22 -7.79
C PRO A 61 -9.61 6.06 -6.90
N THR A 62 -10.16 7.03 -6.16
CA THR A 62 -9.42 7.76 -5.12
C THR A 62 -9.20 6.88 -3.87
N GLU A 63 -8.31 7.26 -2.96
CA GLU A 63 -8.15 6.52 -1.69
C GLU A 63 -9.43 6.53 -0.85
N GLU A 64 -10.15 7.66 -0.82
CA GLU A 64 -11.46 7.80 -0.15
C GLU A 64 -12.53 6.89 -0.79
N ASP A 65 -12.45 6.70 -2.11
CA ASP A 65 -13.30 5.77 -2.85
C ASP A 65 -13.04 4.30 -2.45
N VAL A 66 -11.80 3.90 -2.17
CA VAL A 66 -11.51 2.50 -1.80
C VAL A 66 -12.02 2.16 -0.39
N ASP A 67 -11.91 3.09 0.57
CA ASP A 67 -12.28 2.87 1.97
C ASP A 67 -13.79 3.01 2.27
N SER A 68 -14.53 3.83 1.49
CA SER A 68 -15.94 4.19 1.79
C SER A 68 -17.01 3.30 1.11
N ARG A 69 -16.62 2.45 0.15
CA ARG A 69 -17.54 1.81 -0.82
C ARG A 69 -18.29 0.56 -0.35
N SER A 70 -18.27 0.26 0.95
CA SER A 70 -19.20 -0.72 1.55
C SER A 70 -20.39 -0.07 2.29
N GLY A 71 -20.48 1.27 2.30
CA GLY A 71 -21.46 2.04 3.08
C GLY A 71 -22.55 2.75 2.26
N ALA A 72 -23.57 3.27 2.96
CA ALA A 72 -24.66 4.05 2.38
C ALA A 72 -24.24 5.45 1.88
N GLU A 73 -23.06 5.92 2.27
CA GLU A 73 -22.52 7.24 1.91
C GLU A 73 -21.92 7.24 0.49
N GLY A 74 -21.11 6.24 0.12
CA GLY A 74 -20.58 6.14 -1.25
C GLY A 74 -21.67 6.02 -2.33
N ARG A 75 -22.77 5.30 -2.02
CA ARG A 75 -23.94 5.24 -2.92
C ARG A 75 -24.64 6.58 -3.09
N ARG A 76 -24.67 7.45 -2.06
CA ARG A 76 -25.27 8.78 -2.18
C ARG A 76 -24.46 9.68 -3.11
N ASP A 77 -23.14 9.62 -3.03
CA ASP A 77 -22.26 10.45 -3.85
C ASP A 77 -22.30 10.04 -5.34
N GLU A 78 -22.44 8.74 -5.62
CA GLU A 78 -22.70 8.23 -6.97
C GLU A 78 -24.06 8.69 -7.51
N ASP A 79 -25.12 8.57 -6.72
CA ASP A 79 -26.47 9.01 -7.09
C ASP A 79 -26.54 10.53 -7.34
N GLU A 80 -25.83 11.32 -6.53
CA GLU A 80 -25.71 12.76 -6.71
C GLU A 80 -24.94 13.10 -8.00
N THR A 81 -23.81 12.44 -8.25
CA THR A 81 -23.06 12.60 -9.50
C THR A 81 -23.94 12.28 -10.72
N ALA A 82 -24.62 11.14 -10.71
CA ALA A 82 -25.49 10.72 -11.80
C ALA A 82 -26.61 11.76 -12.02
N THR A 83 -27.17 12.31 -10.96
CA THR A 83 -28.19 13.37 -11.02
C THR A 83 -27.65 14.64 -11.69
N ILE A 84 -26.45 15.08 -11.32
CA ILE A 84 -25.80 16.26 -11.91
C ILE A 84 -25.54 16.05 -13.40
N VAL A 85 -24.93 14.92 -13.77
CA VAL A 85 -24.56 14.59 -15.17
C VAL A 85 -25.79 14.48 -16.06
N LEU A 86 -26.80 13.71 -15.63
CA LEU A 86 -28.02 13.54 -16.42
C LEU A 86 -28.80 14.86 -16.51
N GLY A 87 -28.81 15.66 -15.44
CA GLY A 87 -29.38 17.00 -15.44
C GLY A 87 -28.68 17.96 -16.41
N ALA A 88 -27.35 17.89 -16.51
CA ALA A 88 -26.55 18.69 -17.43
C ALA A 88 -26.77 18.32 -18.91
N MET A 89 -27.14 17.06 -19.20
CA MET A 89 -27.56 16.62 -20.54
C MET A 89 -28.95 17.15 -20.91
N GLU A 90 -29.90 17.15 -19.97
CA GLU A 90 -31.27 17.64 -20.19
C GLU A 90 -31.34 19.17 -20.26
N ARG A 91 -30.52 19.85 -19.45
CA ARG A 91 -30.45 21.31 -19.33
C ARG A 91 -29.01 21.79 -19.53
N PRO A 92 -28.49 21.74 -20.77
CA PRO A 92 -27.13 22.13 -21.06
C PRO A 92 -26.92 23.64 -20.97
N ASN A 93 -25.69 24.05 -20.65
CA ASN A 93 -25.26 25.42 -20.86
C ASN A 93 -25.23 25.72 -22.36
N LEU A 94 -26.20 26.49 -22.85
CA LEU A 94 -26.31 26.92 -24.25
C LEU A 94 -25.51 28.21 -24.49
N PRO A 95 -24.94 28.40 -25.71
CA PRO A 95 -24.30 29.66 -26.06
C PRO A 95 -25.29 30.84 -25.95
N SER A 96 -24.85 31.93 -25.32
CA SER A 96 -25.61 33.19 -25.20
C SER A 96 -24.65 34.38 -25.35
N GLY A 97 -25.03 35.36 -26.16
CA GLY A 97 -24.20 36.56 -26.40
C GLY A 97 -22.82 36.27 -27.01
N GLY A 98 -22.67 35.17 -27.77
CA GLY A 98 -21.39 34.74 -28.35
C GLY A 98 -20.44 34.04 -27.37
N MET A 99 -20.86 33.85 -26.11
CA MET A 99 -20.10 33.16 -25.07
C MET A 99 -20.82 31.88 -24.65
N ILE A 100 -20.09 30.98 -23.99
CA ILE A 100 -20.63 29.74 -23.42
C ILE A 100 -20.08 29.53 -22.01
N VAL A 101 -20.96 29.18 -21.07
CA VAL A 101 -20.55 28.76 -19.73
C VAL A 101 -20.06 27.32 -19.80
N GLN A 102 -18.81 27.09 -19.38
CA GLN A 102 -18.23 25.75 -19.27
C GLN A 102 -18.08 25.40 -17.79
N SER A 103 -18.41 24.15 -17.43
CA SER A 103 -18.12 23.67 -16.06
C SER A 103 -16.63 23.41 -15.88
N TYR A 104 -16.10 23.75 -14.70
CA TYR A 104 -14.75 23.36 -14.30
C TYR A 104 -14.66 21.87 -13.96
N VAL A 105 -15.79 21.24 -13.65
CA VAL A 105 -15.86 19.79 -13.43
C VAL A 105 -15.92 19.11 -14.79
N PHE A 106 -14.83 18.42 -15.15
CA PHE A 106 -14.64 17.86 -16.48
C PHE A 106 -15.75 16.88 -16.89
N LEU A 107 -16.25 16.06 -15.96
CA LEU A 107 -17.35 15.13 -16.19
C LEU A 107 -18.69 15.86 -16.47
N GLU A 108 -18.98 16.93 -15.73
CA GLU A 108 -20.18 17.74 -15.94
C GLU A 108 -20.11 18.49 -17.29
N GLU A 109 -18.95 19.05 -17.65
CA GLU A 109 -18.77 19.70 -18.94
C GLU A 109 -18.90 18.70 -20.11
N ALA A 110 -18.41 17.47 -19.96
CA ALA A 110 -18.65 16.39 -20.93
C ALA A 110 -20.15 16.14 -21.13
N ALA A 111 -20.94 16.14 -20.05
CA ALA A 111 -22.39 16.01 -20.08
C ALA A 111 -23.08 17.20 -20.78
N HIS A 112 -22.64 18.43 -20.50
CA HIS A 112 -23.13 19.61 -21.20
C HIS A 112 -22.84 19.58 -22.70
N ARG A 113 -21.68 19.05 -23.14
CA ARG A 113 -21.37 18.86 -24.57
C ARG A 113 -22.38 17.93 -25.24
N VAL A 114 -22.71 16.81 -24.60
CA VAL A 114 -23.75 15.90 -25.07
C VAL A 114 -25.11 16.60 -25.12
N GLY A 115 -25.49 17.32 -24.05
CA GLY A 115 -26.75 18.07 -24.01
C GLY A 115 -26.87 19.12 -25.12
N ARG A 116 -25.78 19.83 -25.45
CA ARG A 116 -25.76 20.77 -26.58
C ARG A 116 -25.93 20.08 -27.93
N ALA A 117 -25.30 18.91 -28.13
CA ALA A 117 -25.50 18.11 -29.33
C ALA A 117 -26.96 17.64 -29.46
N LEU A 118 -27.58 17.22 -28.34
CA LEU A 118 -29.00 16.85 -28.28
C LEU A 118 -29.93 18.04 -28.54
N TYR A 119 -29.62 19.21 -27.96
CA TYR A 119 -30.38 20.44 -28.19
C TYR A 119 -30.41 20.82 -29.67
N LYS A 120 -29.28 20.67 -30.38
CA LYS A 120 -29.19 20.93 -31.82
C LYS A 120 -30.06 19.97 -32.65
N ILE A 121 -30.18 18.71 -32.23
CA ILE A 121 -31.05 17.71 -32.88
C ILE A 121 -32.54 18.01 -32.60
N GLY A 122 -32.87 18.58 -31.43
CA GLY A 122 -34.19 19.17 -31.17
C GLY A 122 -35.34 18.19 -30.97
N SER A 123 -35.07 16.97 -30.49
CA SER A 123 -36.11 15.95 -30.22
C SER A 123 -36.12 15.48 -28.77
N ALA A 124 -37.15 15.86 -28.02
CA ALA A 124 -37.30 15.47 -26.61
C ALA A 124 -37.35 13.94 -26.42
N LYS A 125 -38.05 13.23 -27.30
CA LYS A 125 -38.11 11.76 -27.26
C LYS A 125 -36.74 11.12 -27.51
N PHE A 126 -35.98 11.67 -28.45
CA PHE A 126 -34.62 11.19 -28.73
C PHE A 126 -33.68 11.47 -27.54
N THR A 127 -33.73 12.67 -26.97
CA THR A 127 -33.02 13.04 -25.74
C THR A 127 -33.31 12.06 -24.61
N GLN A 128 -34.57 11.71 -24.37
CA GLN A 128 -34.93 10.74 -23.32
C GLN A 128 -34.27 9.37 -23.52
N TYR A 129 -34.20 8.86 -24.76
CA TYR A 129 -33.49 7.59 -25.02
C TYR A 129 -31.99 7.69 -24.74
N ILE A 130 -31.36 8.82 -25.08
CA ILE A 130 -29.92 9.01 -24.84
C ILE A 130 -29.62 9.17 -23.35
N VAL A 131 -30.45 9.93 -22.62
CA VAL A 131 -30.33 10.09 -21.16
C VAL A 131 -30.53 8.75 -20.46
N ALA A 132 -31.50 7.94 -20.88
CA ALA A 132 -31.71 6.59 -20.35
C ALA A 132 -30.51 5.66 -20.65
N ASP A 133 -29.88 5.79 -21.82
CA ASP A 133 -28.70 5.02 -22.16
C ASP A 133 -27.48 5.38 -21.28
N VAL A 134 -27.25 6.68 -21.05
CA VAL A 134 -26.16 7.14 -20.17
C VAL A 134 -26.43 6.74 -18.72
N ARG A 135 -27.69 6.70 -18.27
CA ARG A 135 -28.04 6.13 -16.95
C ARG A 135 -27.63 4.66 -16.85
N ALA A 136 -27.88 3.86 -17.89
CA ALA A 136 -27.43 2.47 -17.92
C ALA A 136 -25.90 2.33 -17.95
N GLU A 137 -25.15 3.33 -18.44
CA GLU A 137 -23.68 3.37 -18.30
C GLU A 137 -23.27 3.53 -16.84
N PHE A 138 -23.88 4.46 -16.09
CA PHE A 138 -23.62 4.62 -14.66
C PHE A 138 -23.91 3.33 -13.89
N GLU A 139 -25.08 2.73 -14.12
CA GLU A 139 -25.46 1.47 -13.49
C GLU A 139 -24.43 0.37 -13.77
N SER A 140 -23.86 0.33 -14.99
CA SER A 140 -22.84 -0.66 -15.34
C SER A 140 -21.49 -0.45 -14.67
N ILE A 141 -21.12 0.80 -14.34
CA ILE A 141 -19.91 1.10 -13.58
C ILE A 141 -20.09 0.65 -12.13
N THR A 142 -21.19 1.05 -11.49
CA THR A 142 -21.50 0.60 -10.12
C THR A 142 -21.57 -0.93 -10.06
N GLN A 143 -22.16 -1.58 -11.08
CA GLN A 143 -22.19 -3.05 -11.17
C GLN A 143 -20.78 -3.66 -11.24
N ALA A 144 -19.90 -3.09 -12.08
CA ALA A 144 -18.50 -3.53 -12.20
C ALA A 144 -17.72 -3.34 -10.89
N GLU A 145 -17.95 -2.24 -10.17
CA GLU A 145 -17.30 -1.97 -8.88
C GLU A 145 -17.69 -2.98 -7.80
N HIS A 146 -18.91 -3.53 -7.85
CA HIS A 146 -19.35 -4.64 -7.00
C HIS A 146 -18.87 -6.02 -7.49
N GLY A 147 -18.08 -6.06 -8.56
CA GLY A 147 -17.49 -7.29 -9.10
C GLY A 147 -18.39 -8.10 -10.03
N ASP A 148 -19.57 -7.58 -10.41
CA ASP A 148 -20.43 -8.20 -11.41
C ASP A 148 -20.08 -7.66 -12.80
N LEU A 149 -19.34 -8.44 -13.57
CA LEU A 149 -18.87 -8.06 -14.91
C LEU A 149 -19.80 -8.58 -16.03
N SER A 150 -21.11 -8.59 -15.79
CA SER A 150 -22.10 -9.00 -16.78
C SER A 150 -22.64 -7.83 -17.62
N GLY A 151 -23.32 -8.14 -18.74
CA GLY A 151 -23.97 -7.13 -19.58
C GLY A 151 -23.03 -6.03 -20.08
N ARG A 152 -23.33 -4.77 -19.69
CA ARG A 152 -22.54 -3.59 -20.06
C ARG A 152 -21.33 -3.38 -19.12
N ALA A 153 -21.38 -3.92 -17.91
CA ALA A 153 -20.28 -3.86 -16.94
C ALA A 153 -19.05 -4.68 -17.41
N LYS A 154 -19.27 -5.65 -18.30
CA LYS A 154 -18.23 -6.48 -18.92
C LYS A 154 -17.11 -5.70 -19.61
N GLN A 155 -17.30 -4.40 -19.86
CA GLN A 155 -16.24 -3.51 -20.33
C GLN A 155 -15.03 -3.44 -19.41
N ALA A 156 -15.24 -3.64 -18.11
CA ALA A 156 -14.19 -3.61 -17.10
C ALA A 156 -13.04 -4.59 -17.41
N VAL A 157 -13.35 -5.75 -18.01
CA VAL A 157 -12.35 -6.78 -18.36
C VAL A 157 -11.37 -6.32 -19.45
N ALA A 158 -11.66 -5.21 -20.13
CA ALA A 158 -10.79 -4.61 -21.14
C ALA A 158 -10.09 -3.33 -20.64
N LEU A 159 -10.28 -2.97 -19.37
CA LEU A 159 -9.73 -1.77 -18.77
C LEU A 159 -8.68 -2.12 -17.71
N THR A 160 -7.65 -1.30 -17.59
CA THR A 160 -6.67 -1.40 -16.51
C THR A 160 -7.12 -0.53 -15.35
N ARG A 161 -7.32 -1.15 -14.18
CA ARG A 161 -7.60 -0.47 -12.93
C ARG A 161 -6.30 -0.31 -12.13
N SER A 162 -6.08 0.84 -11.50
CA SER A 162 -4.86 1.11 -10.71
C SER A 162 -4.78 0.34 -9.39
N HIS A 163 -5.87 -0.31 -8.99
CA HIS A 163 -6.00 -1.10 -7.77
C HIS A 163 -6.68 -2.44 -8.08
N ALA A 164 -6.43 -3.46 -7.26
CA ALA A 164 -7.08 -4.76 -7.35
C ALA A 164 -8.12 -4.94 -6.23
N SER A 165 -9.35 -5.33 -6.57
CA SER A 165 -10.37 -5.69 -5.56
C SER A 165 -10.05 -7.06 -4.96
N PRO A 166 -10.09 -7.22 -3.61
CA PRO A 166 -9.91 -8.51 -2.96
C PRO A 166 -10.89 -9.59 -3.44
N GLU A 167 -12.15 -9.22 -3.69
CA GLU A 167 -13.18 -10.13 -4.21
C GLU A 167 -12.83 -10.61 -5.62
N GLN A 168 -12.34 -9.71 -6.47
CA GLN A 168 -11.90 -10.05 -7.83
C GLN A 168 -10.63 -10.89 -7.83
N ILE A 169 -9.68 -10.64 -6.91
CA ILE A 169 -8.49 -11.49 -6.72
C ILE A 169 -8.94 -12.90 -6.35
N ALA A 170 -9.86 -13.03 -5.39
CA ALA A 170 -10.38 -14.33 -4.95
C ALA A 170 -11.12 -15.07 -6.10
N ALA A 171 -11.84 -14.34 -6.95
CA ALA A 171 -12.47 -14.92 -8.14
C ALA A 171 -11.44 -15.42 -9.16
N ALA A 172 -10.39 -14.64 -9.44
CA ALA A 172 -9.30 -15.03 -10.34
C ALA A 172 -8.51 -16.23 -9.79
N GLU A 173 -8.27 -16.28 -8.48
CA GLU A 173 -7.65 -17.44 -7.81
C GLU A 173 -8.49 -18.71 -7.94
N ALA A 174 -9.81 -18.60 -7.90
CA ALA A 174 -10.69 -19.75 -8.10
C ALA A 174 -10.58 -20.31 -9.53
N ILE A 175 -10.47 -19.44 -10.54
CA ILE A 175 -10.25 -19.82 -11.94
C ILE A 175 -8.89 -20.53 -12.07
N LEU A 176 -7.80 -19.94 -11.54
CA LEU A 176 -6.46 -20.54 -11.60
C LEU A 176 -6.36 -21.85 -10.79
N ARG A 177 -7.15 -21.98 -9.73
CA ARG A 177 -7.26 -23.24 -8.96
C ARG A 177 -7.83 -24.37 -9.82
N ASP A 178 -8.82 -24.06 -10.64
CA ASP A 178 -9.42 -24.99 -11.58
C ASP A 178 -8.45 -25.34 -12.72
N ASN A 179 -7.84 -24.33 -13.34
CA ASN A 179 -6.81 -24.52 -14.36
C ASN A 179 -5.63 -23.55 -14.17
N PRO A 180 -4.46 -24.03 -13.68
CA PRO A 180 -3.30 -23.15 -13.43
C PRO A 180 -2.72 -22.49 -14.68
N TYR A 181 -2.98 -23.03 -15.87
CA TYR A 181 -2.58 -22.42 -17.14
C TYR A 181 -3.50 -21.29 -17.58
N GLY A 182 -4.49 -20.93 -16.75
CA GLY A 182 -5.53 -20.00 -17.12
C GLY A 182 -6.52 -20.56 -18.14
N ASP A 183 -7.68 -19.93 -18.21
CA ASP A 183 -8.64 -20.10 -19.29
C ASP A 183 -9.28 -18.75 -19.63
N ASP A 184 -10.13 -18.75 -20.64
CA ASP A 184 -10.85 -17.58 -21.17
C ASP A 184 -11.56 -16.74 -20.10
N ARG A 185 -11.93 -17.33 -18.95
CA ARG A 185 -12.61 -16.60 -17.87
C ARG A 185 -11.72 -15.55 -17.23
N LEU A 186 -10.39 -15.75 -17.22
CA LEU A 186 -9.45 -14.72 -16.72
C LEU A 186 -9.50 -13.42 -17.53
N PHE A 187 -9.92 -13.50 -18.80
CA PHE A 187 -9.99 -12.37 -19.72
C PHE A 187 -11.43 -11.84 -19.90
N THR A 188 -12.43 -12.53 -19.35
CA THR A 188 -13.84 -12.26 -19.64
C THR A 188 -14.75 -12.18 -18.41
N GLU A 189 -14.32 -12.66 -17.24
CA GLU A 189 -15.17 -12.73 -16.04
C GLU A 189 -14.59 -11.97 -14.84
N VAL A 190 -13.30 -11.59 -14.89
CA VAL A 190 -12.61 -10.90 -13.78
C VAL A 190 -11.86 -9.66 -14.25
N ASP A 191 -11.63 -8.74 -13.31
CA ASP A 191 -10.80 -7.55 -13.53
C ASP A 191 -9.35 -7.94 -13.90
N PRO A 192 -8.73 -7.34 -14.95
CA PRO A 192 -7.41 -7.75 -15.42
C PRO A 192 -6.29 -7.52 -14.40
N THR A 193 -6.39 -6.44 -13.59
CA THR A 193 -5.38 -6.15 -12.56
C THR A 193 -5.45 -7.20 -11.46
N ALA A 194 -6.67 -7.55 -11.01
CA ALA A 194 -6.86 -8.62 -10.05
C ALA A 194 -6.43 -10.01 -10.58
N ALA A 195 -6.72 -10.28 -11.85
CA ALA A 195 -6.26 -11.50 -12.52
C ALA A 195 -4.73 -11.57 -12.61
N ALA A 196 -4.04 -10.47 -12.92
CA ALA A 196 -2.58 -10.40 -12.94
C ALA A 196 -1.99 -10.64 -11.53
N VAL A 197 -2.57 -10.07 -10.47
CA VAL A 197 -2.15 -10.34 -9.08
C VAL A 197 -2.26 -11.83 -8.76
N ALA A 198 -3.40 -12.46 -9.07
CA ALA A 198 -3.57 -13.89 -8.88
C ALA A 198 -2.56 -14.70 -9.73
N ALA A 199 -2.41 -14.36 -11.01
CA ALA A 199 -1.46 -15.03 -11.90
C ALA A 199 -0.01 -14.93 -11.39
N ALA A 200 0.42 -13.80 -10.83
CA ALA A 200 1.75 -13.64 -10.24
C ALA A 200 1.99 -14.59 -9.04
N ARG A 201 0.98 -14.76 -8.17
CA ARG A 201 1.03 -15.75 -7.07
C ARG A 201 1.18 -17.18 -7.60
N TRP A 202 0.40 -17.51 -8.63
CA TRP A 202 0.42 -18.84 -9.25
C TRP A 202 1.70 -19.11 -10.03
N LEU A 203 2.24 -18.11 -10.72
CA LEU A 203 3.56 -18.14 -11.35
C LEU A 203 4.65 -18.41 -10.33
N HIS A 204 4.67 -17.68 -9.21
CA HIS A 204 5.64 -17.92 -8.14
C HIS A 204 5.57 -19.35 -7.59
N ALA A 205 4.35 -19.86 -7.38
CA ALA A 205 4.13 -21.25 -6.97
C ALA A 205 4.64 -22.27 -8.01
N ALA A 206 4.39 -22.01 -9.30
CA ALA A 206 4.84 -22.84 -10.41
C ALA A 206 6.37 -22.86 -10.53
N ALA A 207 7.00 -21.68 -10.54
CA ALA A 207 8.44 -21.52 -10.59
C ALA A 207 9.13 -22.21 -9.41
N THR A 208 8.58 -22.08 -8.19
CA THR A 208 9.11 -22.76 -7.00
C THR A 208 9.04 -24.30 -7.12
N VAL A 209 8.00 -24.83 -7.75
CA VAL A 209 7.87 -26.28 -8.00
C VAL A 209 8.89 -26.75 -9.03
N THR A 210 9.07 -26.00 -10.10
CA THR A 210 9.99 -26.32 -11.20
C THR A 210 11.44 -26.22 -10.76
N ALA A 211 11.82 -25.14 -10.06
CA ALA A 211 13.15 -24.93 -9.50
C ALA A 211 13.64 -26.09 -8.63
N LYS A 212 12.75 -26.73 -7.86
CA LYS A 212 13.09 -27.90 -7.04
C LYS A 212 13.48 -29.14 -7.83
N VAL A 213 13.02 -29.26 -9.08
CA VAL A 213 13.37 -30.38 -9.96
C VAL A 213 14.58 -30.02 -10.81
N TRP A 214 14.58 -28.82 -11.36
CA TRP A 214 15.67 -28.31 -12.20
C TRP A 214 16.98 -28.07 -11.43
N GLY A 215 16.90 -27.64 -10.16
CA GLY A 215 18.07 -27.40 -9.31
C GLY A 215 18.63 -25.96 -9.35
N GLY A 216 17.89 -25.00 -9.92
CA GLY A 216 18.26 -23.58 -9.93
C GLY A 216 17.30 -22.69 -9.12
N GLU A 217 17.43 -21.37 -9.29
CA GLU A 217 16.62 -20.38 -8.58
C GLU A 217 15.24 -20.16 -9.21
N PRO A 218 14.15 -19.99 -8.43
CA PRO A 218 12.80 -19.81 -8.97
C PRO A 218 12.68 -18.68 -10.00
N TYR A 219 13.39 -17.56 -9.82
CA TYR A 219 13.27 -16.43 -10.73
C TYR A 219 13.98 -16.63 -12.08
N LEU A 220 14.81 -17.67 -12.24
CA LEU A 220 15.44 -18.01 -13.51
C LEU A 220 14.61 -19.00 -14.35
N VAL A 221 13.57 -19.61 -13.77
CA VAL A 221 12.83 -20.71 -14.40
C VAL A 221 12.22 -20.32 -15.75
N VAL A 222 11.64 -19.13 -15.86
CA VAL A 222 10.95 -18.73 -17.11
C VAL A 222 11.96 -18.43 -18.20
N MET A 223 13.05 -17.73 -17.86
CA MET A 223 14.15 -17.48 -18.80
C MET A 223 14.79 -18.79 -19.30
N GLU A 224 14.96 -19.79 -18.44
CA GLU A 224 15.47 -21.10 -18.88
C GLU A 224 14.46 -21.89 -19.71
N ALA A 225 13.16 -21.69 -19.48
CA ALA A 225 12.12 -22.30 -20.30
C ALA A 225 12.07 -21.71 -21.72
N ASP A 226 12.47 -20.45 -21.91
CA ASP A 226 12.58 -19.82 -23.23
C ASP A 226 13.58 -20.56 -24.15
N ASN A 227 14.63 -21.16 -23.58
CA ASN A 227 15.57 -22.00 -24.31
C ASN A 227 14.94 -23.31 -24.85
N ILE A 228 13.78 -23.71 -24.33
CA ILE A 228 13.03 -24.90 -24.76
C ILE A 228 12.00 -24.51 -25.83
N GLU A 229 11.19 -23.50 -25.55
CA GLU A 229 10.18 -22.94 -26.45
C GLU A 229 10.14 -21.43 -26.21
N ALA A 230 10.18 -20.64 -27.29
CA ALA A 230 10.17 -19.19 -27.18
C ALA A 230 8.88 -18.69 -26.49
N ILE A 231 9.02 -17.97 -25.39
CA ILE A 231 7.93 -17.45 -24.56
C ILE A 231 8.19 -15.99 -24.16
N ALA A 232 7.19 -15.35 -23.56
CA ALA A 232 7.38 -14.05 -22.92
C ALA A 232 8.11 -14.25 -21.59
N ASP A 233 9.43 -14.06 -21.56
CA ASP A 233 10.28 -14.36 -20.41
C ASP A 233 10.62 -13.11 -19.56
N VAL A 234 10.73 -11.94 -20.18
CA VAL A 234 11.16 -10.68 -19.54
C VAL A 234 10.28 -10.31 -18.35
N THR A 235 8.98 -10.10 -18.56
CA THR A 235 8.06 -9.65 -17.51
C THR A 235 7.87 -10.70 -16.40
N PRO A 236 7.64 -11.99 -16.69
CA PRO A 236 7.52 -13.01 -15.64
C PRO A 236 8.80 -13.17 -14.82
N THR A 237 9.97 -13.09 -15.45
CA THR A 237 11.27 -13.12 -14.77
C THR A 237 11.44 -11.93 -13.82
N LEU A 238 11.08 -10.71 -14.28
CA LEU A 238 11.08 -9.51 -13.43
C LEU A 238 10.18 -9.66 -12.21
N VAL A 239 8.95 -10.16 -12.41
CA VAL A 239 7.99 -10.38 -11.32
C VAL A 239 8.52 -11.39 -10.31
N LEU A 240 8.99 -12.56 -10.77
CA LEU A 240 9.55 -13.59 -9.90
C LEU A 240 10.77 -13.10 -9.13
N ARG A 241 11.62 -12.29 -9.77
CA ARG A 241 12.82 -11.72 -9.15
C ARG A 241 12.44 -10.73 -8.04
N ARG A 242 11.49 -9.82 -8.26
CA ARG A 242 11.03 -8.90 -7.20
C ARG A 242 10.41 -9.66 -6.02
N ILE A 243 9.61 -10.69 -6.30
CA ILE A 243 9.07 -11.58 -5.26
C ILE A 243 10.20 -12.30 -4.49
N ALA A 244 11.24 -12.77 -5.18
CA ALA A 244 12.39 -13.42 -4.54
C ALA A 244 13.18 -12.45 -3.63
N HIS A 245 13.13 -11.14 -3.89
CA HIS A 245 13.70 -10.09 -3.03
C HIS A 245 12.78 -9.65 -1.88
N GLY A 246 11.63 -10.33 -1.69
CA GLY A 246 10.75 -10.14 -0.53
C GLY A 246 9.55 -9.23 -0.76
N GLU A 247 9.37 -8.73 -1.98
CA GLU A 247 8.17 -7.95 -2.34
C GLU A 247 6.95 -8.86 -2.49
N LYS A 248 5.75 -8.37 -2.15
CA LYS A 248 4.54 -9.18 -2.35
C LYS A 248 4.13 -9.21 -3.82
N PRO A 249 3.55 -10.32 -4.31
CA PRO A 249 3.05 -10.40 -5.69
C PRO A 249 2.09 -9.25 -6.06
N GLU A 250 1.25 -8.83 -5.12
CA GLU A 250 0.34 -7.70 -5.31
C GLU A 250 1.08 -6.38 -5.51
N GLU A 251 2.01 -6.04 -4.62
CA GLU A 251 2.82 -4.82 -4.68
C GLU A 251 3.59 -4.74 -6.01
N VAL A 252 4.22 -5.85 -6.41
CA VAL A 252 4.95 -5.95 -7.68
C VAL A 252 4.06 -5.68 -8.90
N VAL A 253 2.88 -6.31 -8.93
CA VAL A 253 1.94 -6.17 -10.06
C VAL A 253 1.39 -4.75 -10.14
N LEU A 254 0.97 -4.18 -9.00
CA LEU A 254 0.42 -2.82 -8.96
C LEU A 254 1.48 -1.79 -9.36
N ASP A 255 2.73 -1.94 -8.93
CA ASP A 255 3.83 -1.05 -9.32
C ASP A 255 4.12 -1.08 -10.82
N LEU A 256 4.19 -2.27 -11.43
CA LEU A 256 4.43 -2.41 -12.88
C LEU A 256 3.30 -1.78 -13.69
N ILE A 257 2.05 -2.01 -13.29
CA ILE A 257 0.88 -1.42 -13.92
C ILE A 257 0.88 0.10 -13.76
N ALA A 258 1.17 0.60 -12.55
CA ALA A 258 1.22 2.04 -12.26
C ALA A 258 2.26 2.75 -13.14
N GLY A 259 3.49 2.22 -13.21
CA GLY A 259 4.55 2.79 -14.07
C GLY A 259 4.17 2.81 -15.55
N ALA A 260 3.50 1.76 -16.05
CA ALA A 260 2.99 1.74 -17.42
C ALA A 260 1.85 2.76 -17.66
N LEU A 261 0.95 2.95 -16.68
CA LEU A 261 -0.12 3.95 -16.74
C LEU A 261 0.39 5.40 -16.70
N GLU A 262 1.46 5.67 -15.94
CA GLU A 262 2.13 6.98 -15.94
C GLU A 262 2.68 7.31 -17.34
N LEU A 263 3.39 6.35 -17.95
CA LEU A 263 3.90 6.48 -19.32
C LEU A 263 2.77 6.67 -20.34
N ALA A 264 1.67 5.92 -20.20
CA ALA A 264 0.47 6.07 -21.03
C ALA A 264 -0.14 7.48 -20.94
N SER A 265 0.03 8.12 -19.78
CA SER A 265 -0.43 9.49 -19.50
C SER A 265 0.57 10.57 -19.95
N GLY A 266 1.71 10.17 -20.54
CA GLY A 266 2.77 11.07 -20.99
C GLY A 266 3.70 11.55 -19.87
N ILE A 267 3.63 10.93 -18.68
CA ILE A 267 4.56 11.18 -17.58
C ILE A 267 5.76 10.26 -17.80
N VAL A 268 6.92 10.87 -18.05
CA VAL A 268 8.18 10.14 -18.21
C VAL A 268 8.97 10.30 -16.91
N PRO A 269 9.45 9.20 -16.29
CA PRO A 269 10.31 9.28 -15.11
C PRO A 269 11.52 10.18 -15.37
N ASP A 270 12.04 10.80 -14.31
CA ASP A 270 13.22 11.67 -14.42
C ASP A 270 14.37 10.95 -15.16
N PRO A 271 15.13 11.62 -16.05
CA PRO A 271 16.19 10.99 -16.84
C PRO A 271 17.22 10.20 -16.02
N THR A 272 17.46 10.57 -14.77
CA THR A 272 18.34 9.80 -13.87
C THR A 272 17.72 8.46 -13.49
N THR A 273 16.40 8.41 -13.27
CA THR A 273 15.66 7.16 -13.00
C THR A 273 15.70 6.22 -14.20
N ILE A 274 15.54 6.78 -15.41
CA ILE A 274 15.64 6.02 -16.66
C ILE A 274 17.07 5.49 -16.86
N ALA A 275 18.08 6.32 -16.61
CA ALA A 275 19.47 5.91 -16.71
C ALA A 275 19.83 4.81 -15.72
N ASN A 276 19.36 4.92 -14.47
CA ASN A 276 19.57 3.91 -13.43
C ASN A 276 18.85 2.60 -13.80
N ALA A 277 17.57 2.64 -14.18
CA ALA A 277 16.84 1.44 -14.59
C ALA A 277 17.47 0.76 -15.82
N ALA A 278 17.97 1.54 -16.79
CA ALA A 278 18.70 1.01 -17.93
C ALA A 278 20.05 0.40 -17.54
N GLN A 279 20.75 1.00 -16.58
CA GLN A 279 22.01 0.48 -16.05
C GLN A 279 21.80 -0.80 -15.24
N ASP A 280 20.76 -0.85 -14.41
CA ASP A 280 20.37 -2.04 -13.65
C ASP A 280 20.00 -3.18 -14.58
N HIS A 281 19.19 -2.91 -15.62
CA HIS A 281 18.84 -3.91 -16.63
C HIS A 281 20.07 -4.41 -17.40
N ALA A 282 21.02 -3.52 -17.75
CA ALA A 282 22.26 -3.90 -18.42
C ALA A 282 23.18 -4.71 -17.51
N ASN A 283 23.29 -4.33 -16.23
CA ASN A 283 24.08 -5.06 -15.22
C ASN A 283 23.48 -6.44 -14.94
N ASP A 284 22.15 -6.54 -14.89
CA ASP A 284 21.43 -7.80 -14.70
C ASP A 284 21.61 -8.72 -15.90
N PHE A 285 21.46 -8.20 -17.12
CA PHE A 285 21.72 -8.95 -18.36
C PHE A 285 23.17 -9.47 -18.40
N ALA A 286 24.13 -8.63 -18.01
CA ALA A 286 25.54 -9.01 -17.95
C ALA A 286 25.78 -10.13 -16.92
N ARG A 287 25.18 -10.02 -15.72
CA ARG A 287 25.29 -11.05 -14.68
C ARG A 287 24.63 -12.38 -15.06
N LEU A 288 23.46 -12.35 -15.68
CA LEU A 288 22.71 -13.56 -16.01
C LEU A 288 23.36 -14.39 -17.13
N TYR A 289 23.97 -13.73 -18.12
CA TYR A 289 24.62 -14.42 -19.25
C TYR A 289 26.16 -14.50 -19.13
N GLY A 290 26.72 -14.12 -17.98
CA GLY A 290 28.16 -14.24 -17.71
C GLY A 290 29.05 -13.26 -18.50
N PHE A 291 28.52 -12.10 -18.88
CA PHE A 291 29.29 -11.03 -19.52
C PHE A 291 29.92 -10.11 -18.47
N GLU A 292 31.18 -9.73 -18.65
CA GLU A 292 31.80 -8.68 -17.83
C GLU A 292 31.27 -7.30 -18.27
N PRO A 293 30.77 -6.46 -17.35
CA PRO A 293 30.38 -5.10 -17.69
C PRO A 293 31.62 -4.31 -18.10
N THR A 294 31.74 -3.93 -19.37
CA THR A 294 32.84 -3.09 -19.84
C THR A 294 32.64 -1.66 -19.33
N GLU A 295 33.72 -1.02 -18.86
CA GLU A 295 33.71 0.33 -18.27
C GLU A 295 33.15 1.44 -19.18
N ASN A 296 32.90 1.17 -20.46
CA ASN A 296 32.44 2.14 -21.45
C ASN A 296 31.11 1.81 -22.15
N GLY A 297 30.35 0.81 -21.69
CA GLY A 297 28.95 0.59 -22.13
C GLY A 297 28.71 0.39 -23.64
N SER A 298 29.76 0.20 -24.44
CA SER A 298 29.68 -0.01 -25.89
C SER A 298 30.00 -1.46 -26.22
N ASN A 299 29.00 -2.34 -26.07
CA ASN A 299 29.00 -3.59 -26.83
C ASN A 299 28.49 -3.26 -28.23
N GLU A 300 29.42 -2.97 -29.16
CA GLU A 300 29.11 -2.71 -30.57
C GLU A 300 28.64 -3.96 -31.33
N ASP A 301 28.66 -5.15 -30.70
CA ASP A 301 28.38 -6.44 -31.36
C ASP A 301 27.08 -7.10 -30.91
N HIS A 302 26.30 -6.46 -30.03
CA HIS A 302 24.99 -6.97 -29.61
C HIS A 302 23.95 -5.91 -29.97
N GLY A 303 23.01 -6.30 -30.82
CA GLY A 303 21.98 -5.42 -31.38
C GLY A 303 21.31 -4.56 -30.29
N PRO A 304 20.75 -3.39 -30.66
CA PRO A 304 20.29 -2.41 -29.69
C PRO A 304 19.38 -3.08 -28.67
N VAL A 305 19.85 -3.21 -27.42
CA VAL A 305 18.99 -3.51 -26.28
C VAL A 305 17.93 -2.43 -26.33
N THR A 306 16.74 -2.78 -26.82
CA THR A 306 15.72 -1.79 -27.10
C THR A 306 15.22 -1.35 -25.74
N ARG A 307 15.66 -0.16 -25.32
CA ARG A 307 15.42 0.38 -23.98
C ARG A 307 13.97 0.83 -23.90
N TYR A 308 13.06 -0.11 -23.63
CA TYR A 308 11.68 0.23 -23.33
C TYR A 308 11.61 0.85 -21.93
N LEU A 309 10.86 1.95 -21.80
CA LEU A 309 10.66 2.63 -20.50
C LEU A 309 9.80 1.80 -19.54
N THR A 310 9.06 0.83 -20.06
CA THR A 310 8.30 -0.18 -19.34
C THR A 310 8.35 -1.49 -20.13
N PRO A 311 8.37 -2.67 -19.48
CA PRO A 311 8.25 -3.95 -20.16
C PRO A 311 6.82 -4.24 -20.66
N LEU A 312 5.81 -3.45 -20.26
CA LEU A 312 4.40 -3.67 -20.59
C LEU A 312 3.91 -2.75 -21.72
N ASP A 313 2.89 -3.18 -22.47
CA ASP A 313 2.12 -2.28 -23.34
C ASP A 313 1.38 -1.22 -22.49
N PRO A 314 1.79 0.07 -22.55
CA PRO A 314 1.17 1.12 -21.74
C PRO A 314 -0.31 1.35 -22.07
N LYS A 315 -0.82 0.86 -23.21
CA LYS A 315 -2.24 0.99 -23.56
C LYS A 315 -3.13 -0.04 -22.88
N ARG A 316 -2.57 -1.15 -22.39
CA ARG A 316 -3.32 -2.25 -21.76
C ARG A 316 -2.50 -3.03 -20.71
N PRO A 317 -1.79 -2.34 -19.79
CA PRO A 317 -0.70 -2.97 -19.04
C PRO A 317 -1.13 -4.14 -18.16
N ALA A 318 -2.34 -4.13 -17.60
CA ALA A 318 -2.83 -5.25 -16.81
C ALA A 318 -3.10 -6.51 -17.65
N LEU A 319 -3.66 -6.37 -18.86
CA LEU A 319 -3.90 -7.50 -19.77
C LEU A 319 -2.59 -8.05 -20.31
N ASP A 320 -1.68 -7.15 -20.69
CA ASP A 320 -0.35 -7.52 -21.18
C ASP A 320 0.43 -8.31 -20.13
N LEU A 321 0.46 -7.81 -18.90
CA LEU A 321 1.06 -8.51 -17.77
C LEU A 321 0.38 -9.86 -17.49
N LEU A 322 -0.95 -9.93 -17.54
CA LEU A 322 -1.67 -11.20 -17.34
C LEU A 322 -1.28 -12.23 -18.41
N GLU A 323 -1.24 -11.85 -19.68
CA GLU A 323 -0.84 -12.74 -20.78
C GLU A 323 0.59 -13.27 -20.57
N ASP A 324 1.53 -12.38 -20.22
CA ASP A 324 2.91 -12.75 -19.91
C ASP A 324 3.01 -13.71 -18.73
N LEU A 325 2.29 -13.43 -17.63
CA LEU A 325 2.33 -14.27 -16.41
C LEU A 325 1.77 -15.67 -16.67
N ILE A 326 0.69 -15.79 -17.44
CA ILE A 326 0.12 -17.08 -17.84
C ILE A 326 1.09 -17.83 -18.75
N SER A 327 1.74 -17.14 -19.69
CA SER A 327 2.81 -17.70 -20.52
C SER A 327 3.98 -18.20 -19.67
N GLY A 328 4.36 -17.46 -18.62
CA GLY A 328 5.38 -17.88 -17.66
C GLY A 328 5.02 -19.15 -16.87
N ILE A 329 3.73 -19.35 -16.53
CA ILE A 329 3.27 -20.61 -15.90
C ILE A 329 3.42 -21.79 -16.87
N TYR A 330 3.15 -21.57 -18.15
CA TYR A 330 3.40 -22.57 -19.19
C TYR A 330 4.91 -22.84 -19.35
N GLY A 331 5.77 -21.82 -19.32
CA GLY A 331 7.23 -21.98 -19.28
C GLY A 331 7.70 -22.84 -18.10
N CYS A 332 7.16 -22.61 -16.91
CA CYS A 332 7.45 -23.44 -15.73
C CYS A 332 7.13 -24.92 -15.97
N TRP A 333 6.06 -25.21 -16.72
CA TRP A 333 5.69 -26.57 -17.10
C TRP A 333 6.67 -27.18 -18.10
N LEU A 334 7.09 -26.44 -19.13
CA LEU A 334 8.06 -26.91 -20.12
C LEU A 334 9.36 -27.38 -19.45
N LEU A 335 9.92 -26.53 -18.59
CA LEU A 335 11.15 -26.86 -17.87
C LEU A 335 10.94 -27.98 -16.84
N PHE A 336 9.78 -28.03 -16.18
CA PHE A 336 9.45 -29.14 -15.28
C PHE A 336 9.38 -30.48 -16.02
N ARG A 337 8.77 -30.51 -17.21
CA ARG A 337 8.68 -31.71 -18.05
C ARG A 337 10.07 -32.20 -18.42
N GLU A 338 10.92 -31.30 -18.92
CA GLU A 338 12.29 -31.61 -19.35
C GLU A 338 13.12 -32.26 -18.23
N TYR A 339 13.03 -31.76 -17.00
CA TYR A 339 13.82 -32.27 -15.87
C TYR A 339 13.12 -33.36 -15.05
N THR A 340 11.88 -33.74 -15.39
CA THR A 340 11.15 -34.84 -14.71
C THR A 340 11.02 -36.09 -15.59
N ILE A 341 11.18 -35.97 -16.90
CA ILE A 341 11.09 -37.13 -17.80
C ILE A 341 12.19 -38.13 -17.45
N ASP A 342 11.80 -39.39 -17.31
CA ASP A 342 12.73 -40.48 -17.04
C ASP A 342 13.22 -41.02 -18.39
N TYR A 343 14.39 -40.59 -18.82
CA TYR A 343 14.95 -41.00 -20.11
C TYR A 343 15.22 -42.51 -20.19
N ASP A 344 15.39 -43.19 -19.06
CA ASP A 344 15.55 -44.65 -19.00
C ASP A 344 14.21 -45.40 -19.18
N SER A 345 13.08 -44.69 -19.06
CA SER A 345 11.73 -45.23 -19.29
C SER A 345 11.24 -45.05 -20.73
N ILE A 346 12.03 -44.38 -21.58
CA ILE A 346 11.74 -44.23 -23.00
C ILE A 346 11.92 -45.60 -23.67
N PRO A 347 10.95 -46.06 -24.49
CA PRO A 347 11.09 -47.32 -25.23
C PRO A 347 12.39 -47.36 -26.04
N GLU A 348 12.98 -48.55 -26.21
CA GLU A 348 14.18 -48.72 -27.05
C GLU A 348 13.93 -48.37 -28.53
N ASP A 349 12.66 -48.49 -28.96
CA ASP A 349 12.18 -48.00 -30.26
C ASP A 349 11.66 -46.56 -30.16
N GLU A 350 11.58 -45.85 -31.30
CA GLU A 350 11.09 -44.46 -31.34
C GLU A 350 9.70 -44.34 -30.66
N PRO A 351 9.55 -43.46 -29.64
CA PRO A 351 8.33 -43.41 -28.84
C PRO A 351 7.12 -43.03 -29.70
N THR A 352 6.08 -43.86 -29.63
CA THR A 352 4.80 -43.61 -30.32
C THR A 352 4.12 -42.33 -29.81
N GLU A 353 3.31 -41.66 -30.64
CA GLU A 353 2.50 -40.51 -30.24
C GLU A 353 1.65 -40.81 -28.99
N GLU A 354 1.04 -42.00 -28.91
CA GLU A 354 0.24 -42.41 -27.75
C GLU A 354 1.04 -42.48 -26.44
N TRP A 355 2.30 -42.91 -26.49
CA TRP A 355 3.19 -42.94 -25.32
C TRP A 355 3.57 -41.52 -24.89
N ASN A 356 3.92 -40.65 -25.85
CA ASN A 356 4.24 -39.25 -25.58
C ASN A 356 3.05 -38.52 -24.93
N GLU A 357 1.84 -38.69 -25.47
CA GLU A 357 0.62 -38.09 -24.91
C GLU A 357 0.30 -38.61 -23.50
N ALA A 358 0.46 -39.92 -23.27
CA ALA A 358 0.19 -40.52 -21.96
C ALA A 358 1.18 -40.03 -20.89
N THR A 359 2.47 -39.97 -21.22
CA THR A 359 3.55 -39.49 -20.35
C THR A 359 3.37 -38.00 -20.05
N ASP A 360 3.12 -37.18 -21.07
CA ASP A 360 2.91 -35.74 -20.92
C ASP A 360 1.69 -35.47 -20.03
N LYS A 361 0.57 -36.17 -20.26
CA LYS A 361 -0.64 -36.09 -19.44
C LYS A 361 -0.39 -36.47 -17.97
N ALA A 362 0.41 -37.50 -17.71
CA ALA A 362 0.74 -37.93 -16.36
C ALA A 362 1.64 -36.92 -15.64
N LEU A 363 2.68 -36.42 -16.31
CA LEU A 363 3.57 -35.39 -15.80
C LEU A 363 2.82 -34.08 -15.55
N ARG A 364 1.92 -33.69 -16.45
CA ARG A 364 1.11 -32.47 -16.33
C ARG A 364 0.19 -32.52 -15.12
N LYS A 365 -0.46 -33.67 -14.90
CA LYS A 365 -1.26 -33.91 -13.69
C LYS A 365 -0.41 -33.79 -12.41
N LYS A 366 0.81 -34.34 -12.42
CA LYS A 366 1.76 -34.26 -11.29
C LYS A 366 2.20 -32.81 -11.03
N PHE A 367 2.52 -32.06 -12.09
CA PHE A 367 2.87 -30.64 -12.02
C PHE A 367 1.74 -29.82 -11.40
N ILE A 368 0.53 -29.87 -11.98
CA ILE A 368 -0.66 -29.15 -11.49
C ILE A 368 -0.92 -29.44 -10.01
N GLN A 369 -0.83 -30.71 -9.59
CA GLN A 369 -1.01 -31.07 -8.19
C GLN A 369 0.03 -30.44 -7.26
N ARG A 370 1.30 -30.37 -7.69
CA ARG A 370 2.37 -29.73 -6.93
C ARG A 370 2.19 -28.21 -6.88
N VAL A 371 1.84 -27.58 -8.00
CA VAL A 371 1.58 -26.14 -8.08
C VAL A 371 0.42 -25.76 -7.15
N ARG A 372 -0.70 -26.48 -7.20
CA ARG A 372 -1.85 -26.26 -6.30
C ARG A 372 -1.45 -26.34 -4.82
N ARG A 373 -0.62 -27.32 -4.45
CA ARG A 373 -0.12 -27.44 -3.07
C ARG A 373 0.83 -26.30 -2.70
N SER A 374 1.63 -25.83 -3.64
CA SER A 374 2.54 -24.70 -3.44
C SER A 374 1.77 -23.40 -3.28
N ALA A 375 0.79 -23.13 -4.16
CA ALA A 375 -0.07 -21.95 -4.14
C ALA A 375 -1.03 -21.90 -2.93
N ALA A 376 -1.43 -23.05 -2.40
CA ALA A 376 -2.27 -23.14 -1.19
C ALA A 376 -1.49 -22.89 0.11
N LYS A 377 -0.16 -22.82 0.07
CA LYS A 377 0.61 -22.28 1.19
C LYS A 377 0.47 -20.77 1.10
N ASP A 378 -0.21 -20.16 2.06
CA ASP A 378 -0.17 -18.70 2.22
C ASP A 378 1.31 -18.25 2.20
N PRO A 379 1.63 -17.02 1.72
CA PRO A 379 2.97 -16.44 1.83
C PRO A 379 3.44 -16.22 3.28
N VAL A 380 2.74 -16.80 4.26
CA VAL A 380 2.91 -16.61 5.69
C VAL A 380 3.12 -17.97 6.36
N GLU A 381 4.24 -18.62 6.06
CA GLU A 381 5.13 -18.88 7.20
C GLU A 381 5.79 -17.53 7.51
N SER A 382 5.04 -16.63 8.17
CA SER A 382 5.71 -15.57 8.91
C SER A 382 6.57 -16.31 9.90
N LEU A 383 7.88 -16.33 9.65
CA LEU A 383 8.81 -16.33 10.76
C LEU A 383 8.28 -15.23 11.68
N SER A 384 7.80 -15.64 12.85
CA SER A 384 7.43 -14.68 13.87
C SER A 384 8.62 -13.73 14.05
N ALA A 385 8.39 -12.46 14.41
CA ALA A 385 9.49 -11.53 14.69
C ALA A 385 10.51 -12.13 15.70
N THR A 386 10.04 -13.07 16.53
CA THR A 386 10.84 -13.89 17.44
C THR A 386 11.69 -14.95 16.73
N GLU A 387 11.17 -15.70 15.77
CA GLU A 387 11.94 -16.68 14.98
C GLU A 387 12.90 -16.01 13.99
N LEU A 388 12.49 -14.89 13.37
CA LEU A 388 13.40 -14.07 12.56
C LEU A 388 14.51 -13.50 13.44
N GLY A 389 14.17 -12.97 14.62
CA GLY A 389 15.14 -12.50 15.61
C GLY A 389 16.10 -13.59 16.10
N GLN A 390 15.61 -14.82 16.30
CA GLN A 390 16.46 -15.96 16.68
C GLN A 390 17.39 -16.42 15.55
N LYS A 391 16.91 -16.41 14.29
CA LYS A 391 17.75 -16.76 13.13
C LYS A 391 18.78 -15.67 12.81
N LEU A 392 18.45 -14.39 13.05
CA LEU A 392 19.36 -13.26 12.87
C LEU A 392 20.37 -13.12 14.00
N ALA A 393 20.00 -13.42 15.26
CA ALA A 393 20.89 -13.36 16.42
C ALA A 393 22.01 -14.42 16.39
N GLY A 394 21.86 -15.47 15.58
CA GLY A 394 22.87 -16.51 15.38
C GLY A 394 23.85 -16.24 14.23
N ARG A 395 23.74 -15.10 13.54
CA ARG A 395 24.63 -14.74 12.43
C ARG A 395 25.65 -13.69 12.86
N ASP A 396 26.91 -13.94 12.49
CA ASP A 396 28.03 -13.04 12.78
C ASP A 396 27.97 -11.71 11.98
N ASP A 397 27.10 -11.63 10.96
CA ASP A 397 26.97 -10.51 10.01
C ASP A 397 25.76 -9.59 10.25
N PHE A 398 25.10 -9.70 11.41
CA PHE A 398 23.88 -8.97 11.75
C PHE A 398 23.97 -7.45 11.48
N SER A 399 25.12 -6.84 11.79
CA SER A 399 25.37 -5.41 11.54
C SER A 399 25.43 -5.06 10.05
N ALA A 400 25.93 -5.96 9.19
CA ALA A 400 26.02 -5.75 7.76
C ALA A 400 24.64 -5.87 7.08
N VAL A 401 23.81 -6.81 7.54
CA VAL A 401 22.42 -6.97 7.09
C VAL A 401 21.58 -5.74 7.46
N MET A 402 21.71 -5.25 8.70
CA MET A 402 21.04 -4.02 9.13
C MET A 402 21.51 -2.79 8.36
N SER A 403 22.82 -2.69 8.09
CA SER A 403 23.36 -1.62 7.24
C SER A 403 22.82 -1.68 5.81
N GLY A 404 22.63 -2.89 5.25
CA GLY A 404 22.03 -3.08 3.93
C GLY A 404 20.57 -2.62 3.86
N ILE A 405 19.76 -2.99 4.87
CA ILE A 405 18.35 -2.58 4.96
C ILE A 405 18.22 -1.07 5.13
N SER A 406 19.07 -0.44 5.97
CA SER A 406 19.05 1.01 6.18
C SER A 406 19.70 1.82 5.05
N SER A 407 20.37 1.16 4.09
CA SER A 407 21.05 1.83 2.97
C SER A 407 20.16 2.12 1.76
N THR A 408 18.94 1.57 1.73
CA THR A 408 17.96 1.83 0.66
C THR A 408 16.81 2.68 1.19
N PRO A 409 16.28 3.66 0.41
CA PRO A 409 15.12 4.45 0.83
C PRO A 409 13.89 3.60 1.16
N ALA A 410 13.67 2.51 0.42
CA ALA A 410 12.57 1.57 0.66
C ALA A 410 12.76 0.77 1.95
N GLY A 411 13.98 0.29 2.24
CA GLY A 411 14.28 -0.41 3.48
C GLY A 411 14.22 0.50 4.71
N LEU A 412 14.63 1.77 4.57
CA LEU A 412 14.46 2.78 5.60
C LEU A 412 12.97 3.03 5.88
N SER A 413 12.17 3.23 4.84
CA SER A 413 10.73 3.49 4.95
C SER A 413 9.95 2.30 5.54
N ALA A 414 10.28 1.07 5.15
CA ALA A 414 9.67 -0.13 5.72
C ALA A 414 10.02 -0.32 7.21
N VAL A 415 11.27 -0.03 7.59
CA VAL A 415 11.69 -0.04 9.00
C VAL A 415 10.99 1.07 9.78
N GLU A 416 10.87 2.27 9.23
CA GLU A 416 10.14 3.39 9.83
C GLU A 416 8.67 3.04 10.05
N ALA A 417 7.98 2.51 9.04
CA ALA A 417 6.58 2.09 9.14
C ALA A 417 6.39 1.00 10.20
N ALA A 418 7.27 -0.01 10.24
CA ALA A 418 7.24 -1.07 11.24
C ALA A 418 7.52 -0.54 12.66
N VAL A 419 8.47 0.39 12.82
CA VAL A 419 8.76 1.05 14.09
C VAL A 419 7.58 1.89 14.56
N ILE A 420 6.96 2.69 13.69
CA ILE A 420 5.77 3.49 14.01
C ILE A 420 4.61 2.59 14.43
N GLN A 421 4.35 1.51 13.70
CA GLN A 421 3.29 0.57 14.04
C GLN A 421 3.54 -0.08 15.40
N ARG A 422 4.78 -0.51 15.68
CA ARG A 422 5.15 -1.07 16.98
C ARG A 422 4.97 -0.06 18.12
N ARG A 423 5.34 1.21 17.89
CA ARG A 423 5.13 2.30 18.85
C ARG A 423 3.64 2.52 19.15
N ARG A 424 2.76 2.44 18.15
CA ARG A 424 1.29 2.53 18.33
C ARG A 424 0.75 1.40 19.21
N GLU A 425 1.20 0.16 19.00
CA GLU A 425 0.80 -0.98 19.86
C GLU A 425 1.21 -0.77 21.32
N ILE A 426 2.41 -0.23 21.57
CA ILE A 426 2.90 0.07 22.91
C ILE A 426 2.03 1.14 23.58
N VAL A 427 1.71 2.23 22.87
CA VAL A 427 0.82 3.29 23.38
C VAL A 427 -0.57 2.74 23.70
N ALA A 428 -1.15 1.90 22.82
CA ALA A 428 -2.44 1.26 23.09
C ALA A 428 -2.41 0.36 24.33
N ARG A 429 -1.32 -0.41 24.52
CA ARG A 429 -1.11 -1.23 25.74
C ARG A 429 -1.02 -0.35 26.99
N LEU A 430 -0.25 0.74 26.92
CA LEU A 430 -0.10 1.69 28.03
C LEU A 430 -1.42 2.38 28.38
N HIS A 431 -2.22 2.80 27.39
CA HIS A 431 -3.57 3.31 27.63
C HIS A 431 -4.42 2.31 28.42
N THR A 432 -4.35 1.03 28.07
CA THR A 432 -5.07 -0.02 28.80
C THR A 432 -4.56 -0.15 30.25
N MET A 433 -3.25 -0.12 30.46
CA MET A 433 -2.64 -0.20 31.78
C MET A 433 -3.03 0.99 32.67
N VAL A 434 -2.97 2.22 32.17
CA VAL A 434 -3.23 3.42 32.98
C VAL A 434 -4.72 3.64 33.28
N MET A 435 -5.63 2.89 32.64
CA MET A 435 -7.07 2.88 32.97
C MET A 435 -7.44 1.88 34.06
N SER A 436 -6.52 1.02 34.49
CA SER A 436 -6.78 0.00 35.51
C SER A 436 -6.35 0.48 36.90
N TYR A 437 -7.26 0.44 37.87
CA TYR A 437 -6.98 0.71 39.29
C TYR A 437 -5.99 -0.29 39.91
N LYS A 438 -5.71 -1.42 39.25
CA LYS A 438 -4.78 -2.46 39.74
C LYS A 438 -3.35 -2.28 39.24
N THR A 439 -3.11 -1.32 38.36
CA THR A 439 -1.79 -1.11 37.77
C THR A 439 -0.86 -0.47 38.78
N THR A 440 0.25 -1.13 39.06
CA THR A 440 1.27 -0.66 40.00
C THR A 440 2.32 0.20 39.31
N GLU A 441 3.00 1.04 40.09
CA GLU A 441 4.13 1.87 39.64
C GLU A 441 5.23 1.02 38.99
N SER A 442 5.64 -0.09 39.62
CA SER A 442 6.66 -0.99 39.08
C SER A 442 6.24 -1.65 37.75
N ALA A 443 4.95 -1.87 37.52
CA ALA A 443 4.46 -2.38 36.25
C ALA A 443 4.60 -1.32 35.14
N LEU A 444 4.31 -0.06 35.44
CA LEU A 444 4.47 1.07 34.52
C LEU A 444 5.94 1.39 34.28
N GLN A 445 6.78 1.37 35.31
CA GLN A 445 8.22 1.55 35.19
C GLN A 445 8.86 0.51 34.27
N ARG A 446 8.41 -0.76 34.34
CA ARG A 446 8.91 -1.83 33.47
C ARG A 446 8.50 -1.65 32.01
N GLU A 447 7.30 -1.13 31.76
CA GLU A 447 6.79 -0.92 30.40
C GLU A 447 7.34 0.39 29.80
N ILE A 448 7.20 1.51 30.50
CA ILE A 448 7.64 2.85 30.03
C ILE A 448 9.16 2.96 30.01
N GLY A 449 9.87 2.36 30.97
CA GLY A 449 11.32 2.44 31.12
C GLY A 449 12.15 1.76 30.02
N ARG A 450 11.51 1.34 28.91
CA ARG A 450 12.15 0.81 27.70
C ARG A 450 11.97 1.72 26.48
N HIS A 451 11.25 2.83 26.63
CA HIS A 451 10.68 3.58 25.51
C HIS A 451 10.86 5.10 25.71
N HIS A 452 12.09 5.61 25.60
CA HIS A 452 12.42 7.03 25.78
C HIS A 452 11.61 7.98 24.87
N TRP A 453 11.25 7.52 23.67
CA TRP A 453 10.48 8.28 22.69
C TRP A 453 9.08 8.71 23.19
N LEU A 454 8.52 8.04 24.20
CA LEU A 454 7.25 8.41 24.84
C LEU A 454 7.27 9.84 25.42
N PHE A 455 8.45 10.34 25.76
CA PHE A 455 8.64 11.65 26.37
C PHE A 455 8.91 12.76 25.33
N GLY A 456 9.11 12.40 24.05
CA GLY A 456 9.35 13.33 22.94
C GLY A 456 10.75 13.20 22.31
N GLY A 457 10.94 13.85 21.15
CA GLY A 457 12.16 13.72 20.32
C GLY A 457 13.45 14.35 20.89
N GLN A 458 13.39 15.02 22.04
CA GLN A 458 14.57 15.61 22.68
C GLN A 458 15.42 14.60 23.47
N TYR A 459 14.91 13.38 23.66
CA TYR A 459 15.57 12.31 24.38
C TYR A 459 16.11 11.27 23.41
N ILE A 460 17.37 10.86 23.60
CA ILE A 460 18.09 9.94 22.72
C ILE A 460 18.28 8.54 23.34
N GLY A 461 17.94 8.38 24.63
CA GLY A 461 18.13 7.11 25.31
C GLY A 461 17.73 7.13 26.79
N ILE A 462 17.98 5.99 27.45
CA ILE A 462 17.80 5.78 28.89
C ILE A 462 19.15 5.35 29.44
N ALA A 463 19.61 6.00 30.52
CA ALA A 463 20.87 5.63 31.15
C ALA A 463 20.77 4.22 31.76
N GLU A 464 21.82 3.41 31.58
CA GLU A 464 21.86 2.02 32.06
C GLU A 464 21.82 1.93 33.59
N LEU A 465 22.35 2.96 34.28
CA LEU A 465 22.45 2.99 35.72
C LEU A 465 21.30 3.77 36.34
N ARG A 466 20.42 3.06 37.04
CA ARG A 466 19.33 3.65 37.82
C ARG A 466 19.77 4.19 39.18
N SER A 467 20.94 3.80 39.65
CA SER A 467 21.52 4.23 40.94
C SER A 467 22.85 4.93 40.69
N MET A 468 22.81 6.20 40.30
CA MET A 468 24.04 6.97 40.04
C MET A 468 24.63 7.58 41.31
N VAL A 469 23.78 7.93 42.27
CA VAL A 469 24.18 8.38 43.61
C VAL A 469 23.86 7.24 44.59
N PRO A 470 24.74 6.93 45.56
CA PRO A 470 24.41 5.96 46.59
C PRO A 470 23.08 6.27 47.27
N LEU A 471 22.24 5.25 47.45
CA LEU A 471 20.91 5.30 48.08
C LEU A 471 19.78 5.94 47.24
N ASP A 472 20.08 6.55 46.10
CA ASP A 472 19.05 7.06 45.18
C ASP A 472 18.80 6.05 44.05
N GLN A 473 17.52 5.71 43.81
CA GLN A 473 17.11 4.87 42.69
C GLN A 473 16.11 5.62 41.82
N TYR A 474 16.54 5.98 40.62
CA TYR A 474 15.73 6.71 39.65
C TYR A 474 14.82 5.76 38.88
N ASP A 475 13.58 6.19 38.67
CA ASP A 475 12.61 5.37 37.96
C ASP A 475 12.98 5.19 36.49
N ILE A 476 13.15 6.30 35.77
CA ILE A 476 13.60 6.32 34.38
C ILE A 476 14.56 7.51 34.18
N PRO A 477 15.88 7.29 34.16
CA PRO A 477 16.86 8.32 33.85
C PRO A 477 17.01 8.46 32.32
N LEU A 478 16.40 9.49 31.72
CA LEU A 478 16.49 9.78 30.29
C LEU A 478 17.77 10.58 29.97
N ILE A 479 18.31 10.35 28.78
CA ILE A 479 19.45 11.11 28.23
C ILE A 479 18.92 12.07 27.17
N CYS A 480 19.16 13.36 27.35
CA CYS A 480 18.84 14.40 26.38
C CYS A 480 19.87 14.41 25.23
N ALA A 481 19.49 14.95 24.08
CA ALA A 481 20.39 15.09 22.92
C ALA A 481 21.66 15.92 23.21
N ASP A 482 21.64 16.79 24.22
CA ASP A 482 22.80 17.58 24.67
C ASP A 482 23.66 16.87 25.73
N GLY A 483 23.37 15.60 26.03
CA GLY A 483 24.06 14.80 27.04
C GLY A 483 23.62 15.07 28.48
N SER A 484 22.69 15.99 28.72
CA SER A 484 22.13 16.22 30.05
C SER A 484 21.17 15.10 30.47
N LEU A 485 21.03 14.90 31.78
CA LEU A 485 20.13 13.89 32.33
C LEU A 485 18.74 14.48 32.61
N HIS A 486 17.69 13.70 32.36
CA HIS A 486 16.32 14.02 32.76
C HIS A 486 15.72 12.85 33.54
N ILE A 487 15.40 13.08 34.81
CA ILE A 487 14.81 12.04 35.68
C ILE A 487 13.29 12.02 35.53
N VAL A 488 12.72 10.88 35.18
CA VAL A 488 11.26 10.70 35.27
C VAL A 488 10.95 9.90 36.52
N GLU A 489 10.10 10.46 37.38
CA GLU A 489 9.53 9.82 38.56
C GLU A 489 8.08 9.42 38.25
N LEU A 490 7.76 8.15 38.40
CA LEU A 490 6.41 7.63 38.16
C LEU A 490 5.66 7.50 39.48
N LYS A 491 4.36 7.78 39.45
CA LYS A 491 3.42 7.48 40.54
C LYS A 491 2.21 6.79 39.99
N GLN A 492 1.40 6.15 40.84
CA GLN A 492 0.30 5.32 40.36
C GLN A 492 -0.75 6.11 39.52
N PRO A 493 -1.40 5.50 38.52
CA PRO A 493 -2.47 6.15 37.76
C PRO A 493 -3.71 6.50 38.60
N SER A 494 -3.92 5.81 39.72
CA SER A 494 -4.97 6.08 40.69
C SER A 494 -4.62 7.17 41.70
N ALA A 495 -3.38 7.66 41.70
CA ALA A 495 -2.91 8.71 42.62
C ALA A 495 -3.75 9.99 42.46
N LYS A 496 -4.12 10.62 43.57
CA LYS A 496 -4.98 11.81 43.54
C LYS A 496 -4.16 13.00 43.08
N ILE A 497 -4.63 13.73 42.07
CA ILE A 497 -3.88 14.84 41.47
C ILE A 497 -4.27 16.18 42.09
N ILE A 498 -5.59 16.42 42.23
CA ILE A 498 -6.12 17.69 42.75
C ILE A 498 -7.18 17.44 43.83
N LYS A 499 -7.34 18.41 44.73
CA LYS A 499 -8.44 18.46 45.70
C LYS A 499 -9.10 19.84 45.69
N LYS A 500 -10.40 19.88 45.97
CA LYS A 500 -11.12 21.15 46.14
C LYS A 500 -10.75 21.75 47.50
N TYR A 501 -10.31 23.01 47.51
CA TYR A 501 -10.03 23.79 48.70
C TYR A 501 -10.76 25.12 48.61
N ARG A 502 -11.82 25.26 49.43
CA ARG A 502 -12.78 26.38 49.35
C ARG A 502 -13.37 26.47 47.92
N ASN A 503 -13.11 27.58 47.22
CA ASN A 503 -13.63 27.85 45.87
C ASN A 503 -12.65 27.47 44.74
N HIS A 504 -11.47 26.95 45.07
CA HIS A 504 -10.42 26.65 44.10
C HIS A 504 -9.98 25.18 44.18
N TYR A 505 -9.30 24.71 43.15
CA TYR A 505 -8.63 23.42 43.15
C TYR A 505 -7.14 23.64 43.42
N ILE A 506 -6.55 22.77 44.23
CA ILE A 506 -5.12 22.77 44.55
C ILE A 506 -4.55 21.37 44.33
N ALA A 507 -3.25 21.28 44.09
CA ALA A 507 -2.53 20.01 44.05
C ALA A 507 -2.65 19.27 45.40
N THR A 508 -2.65 17.94 45.35
CA THR A 508 -2.70 17.08 46.54
C THR A 508 -1.33 16.93 47.19
N SER A 509 -1.29 16.35 48.40
CA SER A 509 -0.03 15.98 49.04
C SER A 509 0.76 14.98 48.20
N GLU A 510 0.10 14.05 47.51
CA GLU A 510 0.77 13.06 46.64
C GLU A 510 1.58 13.73 45.52
N VAL A 511 1.06 14.81 44.91
CA VAL A 511 1.80 15.61 43.93
C VAL A 511 2.99 16.32 44.58
N HIS A 512 2.80 16.94 45.75
CA HIS A 512 3.87 17.62 46.47
C HIS A 512 4.99 16.66 46.91
N GLU A 513 4.64 15.47 47.41
CA GLU A 513 5.59 14.44 47.84
C GLU A 513 6.43 13.95 46.65
N ALA A 514 5.81 13.70 45.50
CA ALA A 514 6.53 13.30 44.29
C ALA A 514 7.47 14.40 43.77
N VAL A 515 7.05 15.67 43.81
CA VAL A 515 7.92 16.80 43.49
C VAL A 515 9.09 16.89 44.46
N SER A 516 8.85 16.81 45.77
CA SER A 516 9.92 16.85 46.77
C SER A 516 10.87 15.66 46.67
N GLN A 517 10.41 14.50 46.21
CA GLN A 517 11.28 13.37 45.88
C GLN A 517 12.22 13.72 44.72
N CYS A 518 11.72 14.32 43.63
CA CYS A 518 12.56 14.83 42.55
C CYS A 518 13.51 15.94 43.01
N GLU A 519 13.09 16.85 43.89
CA GLU A 519 13.95 17.89 44.45
C GLU A 519 15.16 17.28 45.18
N ASN A 520 14.94 16.20 45.94
CA ASN A 520 16.02 15.48 46.60
C ASN A 520 17.00 14.87 45.59
N TYR A 521 16.50 14.23 44.52
CA TYR A 521 17.35 13.69 43.45
C TYR A 521 18.17 14.76 42.75
N LEU A 522 17.55 15.90 42.41
CA LEU A 522 18.24 17.01 41.76
C LEU A 522 19.33 17.59 42.67
N ARG A 523 19.06 17.75 43.97
CA ARG A 523 20.07 18.18 44.96
C ARG A 523 21.23 17.19 45.03
N SER A 524 20.94 15.89 45.19
CA SER A 524 21.96 14.85 45.23
C SER A 524 22.85 14.88 43.97
N LEU A 525 22.24 14.97 42.79
CA LEU A 525 22.98 15.01 41.53
C LEU A 525 23.84 16.28 41.40
N ASP A 526 23.35 17.44 41.82
CA ASP A 526 24.10 18.69 41.81
C ASP A 526 25.32 18.62 42.76
N GLU A 527 25.17 18.02 43.95
CA GLU A 527 26.23 17.86 44.95
C GLU A 527 27.35 16.91 44.47
N TRP A 528 26.98 15.82 43.78
CA TRP A 528 27.91 14.78 43.32
C TRP A 528 28.38 14.96 41.86
N ALA A 529 27.90 15.97 41.14
CA ALA A 529 28.07 16.15 39.70
C ALA A 529 29.52 16.02 39.21
N THR A 530 30.47 16.69 39.88
CA THR A 530 31.88 16.67 39.46
C THR A 530 32.52 15.30 39.65
N SER A 531 32.27 14.67 40.80
CA SER A 531 32.85 13.36 41.14
C SER A 531 32.26 12.24 40.27
N LEU A 532 30.95 12.26 40.04
CA LEU A 532 30.28 11.28 39.18
C LEU A 532 30.68 11.43 37.72
N ARG A 533 30.79 12.65 37.20
CA ARG A 533 31.22 12.87 35.81
C ARG A 533 32.62 12.33 35.56
N THR A 534 33.56 12.55 36.49
CA THR A 534 34.92 11.97 36.37
C THR A 534 34.87 10.44 36.38
N HIS A 535 34.13 9.83 37.31
CA HIS A 535 34.00 8.37 37.40
C HIS A 535 33.37 7.77 36.13
N TYR A 536 32.26 8.32 35.63
CA TYR A 536 31.60 7.81 34.43
C TYR A 536 32.40 8.02 33.14
N ARG A 537 33.08 9.15 33.00
CA ARG A 537 33.92 9.42 31.85
C ARG A 537 35.14 8.49 31.83
N ASP A 538 35.80 8.31 32.98
CA ASP A 538 37.09 7.63 33.05
C ASP A 538 36.93 6.09 33.11
N GLU A 539 35.85 5.56 33.71
CA GLU A 539 35.63 4.10 33.83
C GLU A 539 34.61 3.53 32.85
N LYS A 540 33.68 4.34 32.34
CA LYS A 540 32.57 3.88 31.50
C LYS A 540 32.51 4.56 30.13
N GLU A 541 33.44 5.46 29.82
CA GLU A 541 33.46 6.25 28.57
C GLU A 541 32.13 7.02 28.30
N LEU A 542 31.39 7.37 29.37
CA LEU A 542 30.10 8.08 29.29
C LEU A 542 30.24 9.51 29.85
N ASP A 543 29.94 10.53 29.03
CA ASP A 543 30.00 11.94 29.43
C ASP A 543 28.59 12.53 29.68
N TYR A 544 28.04 12.31 30.87
CA TYR A 544 26.77 12.90 31.29
C TYR A 544 26.94 14.32 31.84
N ASP A 545 26.14 15.29 31.36
CA ASP A 545 26.08 16.63 31.98
C ASP A 545 25.10 16.65 33.17
N LEU A 546 25.64 16.36 34.35
CA LEU A 546 24.89 16.34 35.61
C LEU A 546 24.63 17.75 36.21
N ARG A 547 25.09 18.83 35.58
CA ARG A 547 24.89 20.21 36.08
C ARG A 547 23.53 20.82 35.70
N ARG A 548 22.80 20.17 34.80
CA ARG A 548 21.56 20.69 34.20
C ARG A 548 20.39 19.72 34.31
N VAL A 549 20.45 18.80 35.28
CA VAL A 549 19.44 17.75 35.41
C VAL A 549 18.05 18.35 35.61
N ARG A 550 17.07 17.85 34.85
CA ARG A 550 15.64 18.16 35.00
C ARG A 550 14.89 16.94 35.48
N ALA A 551 13.67 17.13 35.96
CA ALA A 551 12.80 16.01 36.29
C ALA A 551 11.36 16.18 35.80
N THR A 552 10.71 15.07 35.50
CA THR A 552 9.27 15.02 35.23
C THR A 552 8.61 14.03 36.18
N VAL A 553 7.61 14.47 36.91
CA VAL A 553 6.70 13.61 37.66
C VAL A 553 5.54 13.23 36.74
N VAL A 554 5.34 11.94 36.52
CA VAL A 554 4.14 11.42 35.83
C VAL A 554 3.23 10.81 36.88
N ILE A 555 2.10 11.46 37.15
CA ILE A 555 1.22 11.09 38.27
C ILE A 555 -0.24 11.15 37.89
N GLY A 556 -0.96 10.08 38.23
CA GLY A 556 -2.40 10.02 38.13
C GLY A 556 -2.93 10.02 36.68
N HIS A 557 -4.16 9.55 36.55
CA HIS A 557 -4.94 9.64 35.33
C HIS A 557 -6.23 10.41 35.64
N PRO A 558 -6.60 11.49 34.94
CA PRO A 558 -7.74 12.34 35.30
C PRO A 558 -9.06 11.59 35.51
N ARG A 559 -9.27 10.47 34.80
CA ARG A 559 -10.46 9.61 34.93
C ARG A 559 -10.47 8.74 36.19
N LEU A 560 -9.31 8.39 36.74
CA LEU A 560 -9.18 7.51 37.92
C LEU A 560 -8.89 8.30 39.20
N ALA A 561 -8.15 9.40 39.07
CA ALA A 561 -7.64 10.22 40.17
C ALA A 561 -8.67 11.21 40.75
N SER A 562 -9.81 11.39 40.08
CA SER A 562 -10.75 12.48 40.34
C SER A 562 -12.19 11.99 40.17
N GLU A 563 -12.86 11.66 41.28
CA GLU A 563 -14.30 11.42 41.29
C GLU A 563 -15.13 12.70 41.03
N ILE A 564 -14.50 13.89 41.07
CA ILE A 564 -15.18 15.17 41.28
C ILE A 564 -14.91 16.21 40.17
N ALA A 565 -13.79 16.13 39.44
CA ALA A 565 -13.35 17.18 38.53
C ALA A 565 -13.08 16.67 37.10
N LYS A 566 -13.63 17.39 36.12
CA LYS A 566 -13.37 17.18 34.69
C LYS A 566 -11.90 17.48 34.35
N LYS A 567 -11.38 16.88 33.28
CA LYS A 567 -9.99 17.02 32.79
C LYS A 567 -9.52 18.49 32.81
N GLU A 568 -10.37 19.42 32.37
CA GLU A 568 -10.01 20.85 32.26
C GLU A 568 -9.59 21.47 33.59
N LYS A 569 -10.11 20.97 34.72
CA LYS A 569 -9.74 21.45 36.06
C LYS A 569 -8.41 20.88 36.53
N VAL A 570 -8.09 19.65 36.17
CA VAL A 570 -6.78 19.05 36.41
C VAL A 570 -5.72 19.84 35.64
N ASP A 571 -5.94 20.03 34.34
CA ASP A 571 -5.02 20.76 33.46
C ASP A 571 -4.79 22.20 33.94
N GLN A 572 -5.86 22.92 34.29
CA GLN A 572 -5.76 24.29 34.80
C GLN A 572 -4.94 24.35 36.11
N THR A 573 -5.18 23.42 37.04
CA THR A 573 -4.49 23.40 38.33
C THR A 573 -3.03 23.04 38.18
N LEU A 574 -2.71 21.99 37.39
CA LEU A 574 -1.33 21.59 37.13
C LEU A 574 -0.55 22.65 36.34
N ARG A 575 -1.20 23.36 35.41
CA ARG A 575 -0.56 24.47 34.69
C ARG A 575 -0.13 25.59 35.63
N THR A 576 -0.99 25.98 36.57
CA THR A 576 -0.63 26.96 37.62
C THR A 576 0.46 26.40 38.52
N TYR A 577 0.36 25.14 38.93
CA TYR A 577 1.35 24.50 39.79
C TYR A 577 2.75 24.46 39.15
N ASN A 578 2.85 23.99 37.91
CA ASN A 578 4.09 23.93 37.13
C ASN A 578 4.69 25.32 36.87
N SER A 579 3.89 26.39 36.84
CA SER A 579 4.40 27.75 36.58
C SER A 579 5.39 28.27 37.65
N HIS A 580 5.43 27.64 38.81
CA HIS A 580 6.34 27.98 39.91
C HIS A 580 7.52 26.99 40.06
N LEU A 581 7.57 25.92 39.26
CA LEU A 581 8.66 24.94 39.27
C LEU A 581 9.68 25.26 38.18
N SER A 582 10.97 25.26 38.52
CA SER A 582 12.05 25.68 37.60
C SER A 582 12.72 24.53 36.84
N ARG A 583 12.86 23.37 37.47
CA ARG A 583 13.54 22.18 36.92
C ARG A 583 12.68 20.91 36.96
N ILE A 584 11.47 21.00 37.51
CA ILE A 584 10.55 19.88 37.69
C ILE A 584 9.25 20.19 36.96
N GLN A 585 8.71 19.22 36.23
CA GLN A 585 7.40 19.33 35.60
C GLN A 585 6.50 18.20 36.09
N VAL A 586 5.24 18.50 36.41
CA VAL A 586 4.22 17.49 36.71
C VAL A 586 3.29 17.32 35.52
N VAL A 587 3.13 16.09 35.05
CA VAL A 587 2.21 15.72 33.97
C VAL A 587 1.36 14.51 34.38
N THR A 588 0.20 14.35 33.77
CA THR A 588 -0.61 13.13 33.97
C THR A 588 -0.23 12.04 32.98
N TYR A 589 -0.62 10.79 33.24
CA TYR A 589 -0.47 9.72 32.25
C TYR A 589 -1.23 10.01 30.96
N LEU A 590 -2.36 10.72 31.04
CA LEU A 590 -3.11 11.12 29.86
C LEU A 590 -2.29 12.09 29.01
N ASP A 591 -1.67 13.10 29.63
CA ASP A 591 -0.85 14.07 28.91
C ASP A 591 0.35 13.44 28.22
N LEU A 592 1.02 12.50 28.91
CA LEU A 592 2.16 11.75 28.38
C LEU A 592 1.76 10.93 27.14
N LEU A 593 0.70 10.14 27.25
CA LEU A 593 0.27 9.26 26.16
C LEU A 593 -0.37 10.04 25.00
N ASP A 594 -1.16 11.08 25.28
CA ASP A 594 -1.70 11.97 24.25
C ASP A 594 -0.56 12.68 23.48
N ALA A 595 0.53 13.05 24.15
CA ALA A 595 1.70 13.65 23.52
C ALA A 595 2.45 12.64 22.63
N ALA A 596 2.65 11.42 23.11
CA ALA A 596 3.25 10.34 22.34
C ALA A 596 2.42 9.97 21.10
N GLU A 597 1.09 9.88 21.23
CA GLU A 597 0.20 9.59 20.11
C GLU A 597 0.24 10.71 19.06
N ARG A 598 0.23 11.98 19.48
CA ARG A 598 0.38 13.12 18.56
C ARG A 598 1.70 13.07 17.80
N ALA A 599 2.81 12.75 18.47
CA ALA A 599 4.11 12.62 17.81
C ALA A 599 4.09 11.54 16.71
N LEU A 600 3.42 10.41 16.94
CA LEU A 600 3.26 9.33 15.96
C LEU A 600 2.31 9.66 14.79
N LYS A 601 1.47 10.70 14.89
CA LYS A 601 0.65 11.21 13.78
C LYS A 601 1.48 12.09 12.85
N PHE A 602 2.31 12.98 13.40
CA PHE A 602 3.22 13.81 12.61
C PHE A 602 4.29 12.99 11.86
N GLU A 603 4.74 11.85 12.41
CA GLU A 603 5.65 10.93 11.71
C GLU A 603 4.98 10.20 10.52
N ALA A 604 3.64 10.14 10.45
CA ALA A 604 2.90 9.58 9.32
C ALA A 604 2.52 10.62 8.26
N GLU A 605 2.41 11.89 8.68
CA GLU A 605 2.12 13.05 7.84
C GLU A 605 3.42 13.81 7.53
N THR A 606 4.41 13.15 6.92
CA THR A 606 5.60 13.87 6.45
C THR A 606 5.18 14.90 5.40
N PRO A 607 5.46 16.21 5.58
CA PRO A 607 5.19 17.19 4.53
C PRO A 607 6.01 16.80 3.30
N LYS A 608 5.33 16.63 2.17
CA LYS A 608 5.96 16.42 0.86
C LYS A 608 6.88 17.58 0.48
#